data_AF-A0A1V9YUL9-F1
#
_entry.id   AF-A0A1V9YUL9-F1
#
_cell.length_a   1.000
_cell.length_b   1.000
_cell.length_c   1.000
_cell.angle_alpha   90.00
_cell.angle_beta   90.00
_cell.angle_gamma   90.00
#
_symmetry.space_group_name_H-M   'P 1'
#
loop_
_entity.id
_entity.type
_entity.pdbx_description
1 polymer ?
#
loop_
_entity_poly.entity_id
_entity_poly.type
_entity_poly.pdbx_seq_one_letter_code
_entity_poly.pdbx_strand_id
1 'polypeptide(L)'
;MASSLLLDAIEHSDTKSINKYLGCIRSSSGMFNSEALNQVMSTACLSQSYAAFIALTSAGVLENTSKQQKHHFINLAVEGGNLNILAALLRLTKVNLNDVCEIVESDGIFEKRTPLLIAAIKGNSPITKFIIDHNVDADNGLTKDGNSPIGMAAAYGHFDVVDLLLGAGANIFHRNFDGDTPEELANLYGQRRVVALLRRHHRSGSVQTNSLRNRIQCLRQAKAYHSFPVQERDAVDYNTIEQRISNLKARASVSSERISMVTTPTNTSSSSEDDRFRSFF
;
A
#
# COMPACT_ATOMS: atom_id res chain seq x y z
N MET A 1 8.68 -0.33 -37.86
CA MET A 1 8.57 -1.76 -38.27
C MET A 1 9.27 -2.70 -37.31
N ALA A 2 10.54 -2.50 -36.96
CA ALA A 2 11.25 -3.45 -36.09
C ALA A 2 10.72 -3.46 -34.63
N SER A 3 10.29 -2.30 -34.10
CA SER A 3 9.66 -2.20 -32.77
C SER A 3 8.26 -2.84 -32.75
N SER A 4 7.41 -2.62 -33.75
CA SER A 4 6.06 -3.19 -33.81
C SER A 4 6.06 -4.73 -33.87
N LEU A 5 6.94 -5.32 -34.68
CA LEU A 5 7.06 -6.78 -34.78
C LEU A 5 7.56 -7.43 -33.47
N LEU A 6 8.33 -6.70 -32.67
CA LEU A 6 8.80 -7.18 -31.37
C LEU A 6 7.71 -7.06 -30.29
N LEU A 7 6.92 -5.99 -30.33
CA LEU A 7 5.76 -5.84 -29.46
C LEU A 7 4.77 -6.98 -29.72
N ASP A 8 4.45 -7.27 -30.99
CA ASP A 8 3.64 -8.43 -31.37
C ASP A 8 4.27 -9.73 -30.86
N ALA A 9 5.59 -9.90 -30.98
CA ALA A 9 6.28 -11.09 -30.48
C ALA A 9 6.17 -11.23 -28.94
N ILE A 10 6.17 -10.14 -28.17
CA ILE A 10 5.99 -10.18 -26.71
C ILE A 10 4.56 -10.59 -26.37
N GLU A 11 3.57 -9.98 -27.02
CA GLU A 11 2.15 -10.32 -26.81
C GLU A 11 1.88 -11.79 -27.12
N HIS A 12 2.51 -12.34 -28.16
CA HIS A 12 2.39 -13.75 -28.55
C HIS A 12 3.42 -14.67 -27.89
N SER A 13 4.25 -14.16 -26.96
CA SER A 13 5.30 -14.92 -26.26
C SER A 13 6.32 -15.62 -27.18
N ASP A 14 6.58 -15.08 -28.37
CA ASP A 14 7.54 -15.63 -29.32
C ASP A 14 8.99 -15.30 -28.91
N THR A 15 9.51 -16.15 -28.03
CA THR A 15 10.90 -16.07 -27.52
C THR A 15 11.97 -16.14 -28.62
N LYS A 16 11.68 -16.76 -29.78
CA LYS A 16 12.65 -16.85 -30.88
C LYS A 16 12.81 -15.50 -31.56
N SER A 17 11.69 -14.84 -31.87
CA SER A 17 11.71 -13.51 -32.47
C SER A 17 12.31 -12.47 -31.53
N ILE A 18 12.00 -12.56 -30.23
CA ILE A 18 12.61 -11.71 -29.19
C ILE A 18 14.13 -11.89 -29.16
N ASN A 19 14.62 -13.13 -29.08
CA ASN A 19 16.06 -13.40 -29.03
C ASN A 19 16.78 -12.99 -30.31
N LYS A 20 16.15 -13.18 -31.48
CA LYS A 20 16.69 -12.71 -32.77
C LYS A 20 16.85 -11.19 -32.77
N TYR A 21 15.84 -10.47 -32.30
CA TYR A 21 15.88 -9.01 -32.21
C TYR A 21 16.96 -8.52 -31.23
N LEU A 22 17.04 -9.11 -30.04
CA LEU A 22 18.08 -8.80 -29.06
C LEU A 22 19.49 -9.07 -29.61
N GLY A 23 19.66 -10.14 -30.39
CA GLY A 23 20.89 -10.45 -31.12
C GLY A 23 21.26 -9.37 -32.14
N CYS A 24 20.29 -8.83 -32.88
CA CYS A 24 20.49 -7.74 -33.84
C CYS A 24 20.88 -6.41 -33.17
N ILE A 25 20.34 -6.10 -31.99
CA ILE A 25 20.73 -4.89 -31.24
C ILE A 25 22.17 -5.01 -30.72
N ARG A 26 22.56 -6.19 -30.22
CA ARG A 26 23.92 -6.41 -29.67
C ARG A 26 25.02 -6.20 -30.71
N SER A 27 24.77 -6.56 -31.97
CA SER A 27 25.78 -6.53 -33.04
C SER A 27 25.92 -5.18 -33.75
N SER A 28 24.96 -4.26 -33.60
CA SER A 28 24.92 -3.02 -34.39
C SER A 28 25.58 -1.81 -33.72
N SER A 29 25.81 -1.79 -32.39
CA SER A 29 26.48 -0.62 -31.76
C SER A 29 27.17 -0.86 -30.41
N GLY A 30 27.08 -2.04 -29.77
CA GLY A 30 27.58 -2.23 -28.39
C GLY A 30 26.87 -1.39 -27.30
N MET A 31 26.14 -0.35 -27.69
CA MET A 31 25.22 0.43 -26.89
C MET A 31 23.80 0.09 -27.31
N PHE A 32 23.01 -0.39 -26.36
CA PHE A 32 21.58 -0.59 -26.59
C PHE A 32 20.90 0.76 -26.83
N ASN A 33 19.96 0.84 -27.78
CA ASN A 33 19.02 1.95 -27.80
C ASN A 33 18.16 1.87 -26.54
N SER A 34 18.51 2.69 -25.54
CA SER A 34 17.93 2.63 -24.19
C SER A 34 16.42 2.79 -24.22
N GLU A 35 15.88 3.62 -25.11
CA GLU A 35 14.45 3.90 -25.21
C GLU A 35 13.67 2.70 -25.76
N ALA A 36 14.16 2.09 -26.84
CA ALA A 36 13.54 0.91 -27.41
C ALA A 36 13.56 -0.28 -26.41
N LEU A 37 14.65 -0.46 -25.68
CA LEU A 37 14.72 -1.50 -24.64
C LEU A 37 13.77 -1.23 -23.47
N ASN A 38 13.67 0.02 -23.02
CA ASN A 38 12.75 0.39 -21.96
C ASN A 38 11.31 0.10 -22.38
N GLN A 39 10.93 0.48 -23.59
CA GLN A 39 9.59 0.21 -24.13
C GLN A 39 9.29 -1.30 -24.17
N VAL A 40 10.23 -2.09 -24.68
CA VAL A 40 10.11 -3.55 -24.80
C VAL A 40 10.01 -4.21 -23.42
N MET A 41 10.80 -3.74 -22.45
CA MET A 41 10.73 -4.21 -21.07
C MET A 41 9.41 -3.81 -20.40
N SER A 42 8.95 -2.56 -20.59
CA SER A 42 7.65 -2.09 -20.12
C SER A 42 6.51 -2.94 -20.66
N THR A 43 6.50 -3.24 -21.96
CA THR A 43 5.50 -4.11 -22.58
C THR A 43 5.58 -5.52 -22.01
N ALA A 44 6.77 -6.08 -21.82
CA ALA A 44 6.91 -7.40 -21.22
C ALA A 44 6.41 -7.45 -19.77
N CYS A 45 6.67 -6.41 -18.98
CA CYS A 45 6.16 -6.29 -17.61
C CYS A 45 4.63 -6.19 -17.58
N LEU A 46 4.04 -5.42 -18.48
CA LEU A 46 2.59 -5.29 -18.62
C LEU A 46 1.95 -6.58 -19.16
N SER A 47 2.70 -7.36 -19.94
CA SER A 47 2.22 -8.62 -20.52
C SER A 47 2.10 -9.74 -19.48
N GLN A 48 1.30 -10.75 -19.81
CA GLN A 48 1.24 -12.00 -19.03
C GLN A 48 2.38 -12.98 -19.37
N SER A 49 3.31 -12.60 -20.27
CA SER A 49 4.37 -13.49 -20.75
C SER A 49 5.60 -13.51 -19.85
N TYR A 50 5.63 -14.45 -18.90
CA TYR A 50 6.82 -14.68 -18.08
C TYR A 50 8.05 -15.08 -18.92
N ALA A 51 7.84 -15.82 -20.02
CA ALA A 51 8.92 -16.26 -20.90
C ALA A 51 9.60 -15.10 -21.62
N ALA A 52 8.83 -14.15 -22.16
CA ALA A 52 9.37 -12.94 -22.79
C ALA A 52 10.16 -12.10 -21.78
N PHE A 53 9.62 -11.92 -20.57
CA PHE A 53 10.29 -11.23 -19.49
C PHE A 53 11.65 -11.86 -19.11
N ILE A 54 11.70 -13.19 -18.98
CA ILE A 54 12.96 -13.88 -18.66
C ILE A 54 13.99 -13.78 -19.79
N ALA A 55 13.56 -13.84 -21.06
CA ALA A 55 14.46 -13.64 -22.19
C ALA A 55 15.11 -12.24 -22.15
N LEU A 56 14.32 -11.20 -21.86
CA LEU A 56 14.81 -9.82 -21.75
C LEU A 56 15.74 -9.61 -20.55
N THR A 57 15.40 -10.16 -19.39
CA THR A 57 16.26 -10.05 -18.20
C THR A 57 17.57 -10.83 -18.37
N SER A 58 17.53 -12.02 -18.97
CA SER A 58 18.73 -12.80 -19.32
C SER A 58 19.62 -12.09 -20.34
N ALA A 59 19.06 -11.17 -21.12
CA ALA A 59 19.83 -10.34 -22.05
C ALA A 59 20.55 -9.16 -21.37
N GLY A 60 20.35 -8.94 -20.06
CA GLY A 60 20.99 -7.89 -19.28
C GLY A 60 20.23 -6.55 -19.28
N VAL A 61 18.98 -6.52 -19.75
CA VAL A 61 18.20 -5.27 -19.91
C VAL A 61 18.03 -4.52 -18.58
N LEU A 62 17.97 -5.22 -17.44
CA LEU A 62 17.83 -4.61 -16.11
C LEU A 62 19.13 -4.04 -15.52
N GLU A 63 20.31 -4.45 -15.99
CA GLU A 63 21.59 -4.12 -15.34
C GLU A 63 21.90 -2.62 -15.38
N ASN A 64 21.51 -1.94 -16.47
CA ASN A 64 21.77 -0.52 -16.70
C ASN A 64 20.56 0.39 -16.45
N THR A 65 19.58 -0.08 -15.67
CA THR A 65 18.34 0.67 -15.41
C THR A 65 18.46 1.55 -14.17
N SER A 66 17.96 2.79 -14.27
CA SER A 66 17.86 3.74 -13.18
C SER A 66 16.88 3.26 -12.11
N LYS A 67 16.93 3.84 -10.91
CA LYS A 67 15.98 3.55 -9.84
C LYS A 67 14.53 3.80 -10.28
N GLN A 68 14.31 4.91 -10.99
CA GLN A 68 13.01 5.31 -11.50
C GLN A 68 12.46 4.31 -12.53
N GLN A 69 13.31 3.83 -13.45
CA GLN A 69 12.93 2.79 -14.41
C GLN A 69 12.54 1.49 -13.71
N LYS A 70 13.30 1.08 -12.69
CA LYS A 70 12.97 -0.11 -11.88
C LYS A 70 11.62 0.04 -11.19
N HIS A 71 11.33 1.20 -10.61
CA HIS A 71 10.03 1.47 -10.00
C HIS A 71 8.89 1.40 -11.03
N HIS A 72 9.09 2.02 -12.20
CA HIS A 72 8.14 2.01 -13.29
C HIS A 72 7.82 0.58 -13.78
N PHE A 73 8.85 -0.26 -13.99
CA PHE A 73 8.65 -1.67 -14.38
C PHE A 73 7.90 -2.48 -13.31
N ILE A 74 8.15 -2.23 -12.03
CA ILE A 74 7.43 -2.88 -10.92
C ILE A 74 5.95 -2.47 -10.93
N ASN A 75 5.66 -1.17 -11.09
CA ASN A 75 4.29 -0.66 -11.21
C ASN A 75 3.56 -1.28 -12.41
N LEU A 76 4.22 -1.38 -13.57
CA LEU A 76 3.66 -2.02 -14.76
C LEU A 76 3.40 -3.52 -14.58
N ALA A 77 4.27 -4.24 -13.86
CA ALA A 77 4.05 -5.66 -13.57
C ALA A 77 2.82 -5.90 -12.69
N VAL A 78 2.60 -5.01 -11.71
CA VAL A 78 1.38 -5.01 -10.90
C VAL A 78 0.15 -4.68 -11.75
N GLU A 79 0.26 -3.67 -12.62
CA GLU A 79 -0.81 -3.27 -13.53
C GLU A 79 -1.21 -4.39 -14.49
N GLY A 80 -0.22 -5.11 -15.04
CA GLY A 80 -0.42 -6.28 -15.90
C GLY A 80 -1.00 -7.48 -15.16
N GLY A 81 -0.88 -7.51 -13.84
CA GLY A 81 -1.47 -8.55 -13.00
C GLY A 81 -0.68 -9.85 -12.93
N ASN A 82 0.59 -9.85 -13.33
CA ASN A 82 1.44 -11.05 -13.34
C ASN A 82 2.35 -11.12 -12.09
N LEU A 83 1.95 -11.93 -11.12
CA LEU A 83 2.69 -12.13 -9.87
C LEU A 83 4.10 -12.67 -10.08
N ASN A 84 4.31 -13.55 -11.07
CA ASN A 84 5.62 -14.15 -11.32
C ASN A 84 6.63 -13.11 -11.83
N ILE A 85 6.18 -12.20 -12.69
CA ILE A 85 6.99 -11.08 -13.18
C ILE A 85 7.32 -10.14 -12.02
N LEU A 86 6.33 -9.78 -11.20
CA LEU A 86 6.55 -8.94 -10.01
C LEU A 86 7.60 -9.55 -9.07
N ALA A 87 7.44 -10.83 -8.71
CA ALA A 87 8.37 -11.53 -7.84
C ALA A 87 9.79 -11.60 -8.45
N ALA A 88 9.89 -11.84 -9.75
CA ALA A 88 11.18 -11.87 -10.45
C ALA A 88 11.84 -10.48 -10.48
N LEU A 89 11.09 -9.41 -10.73
CA LEU A 89 11.60 -8.03 -10.69
C LEU A 89 12.17 -7.68 -9.32
N LEU A 90 11.46 -7.98 -8.24
CA LEU A 90 11.94 -7.70 -6.88
C LEU A 90 13.20 -8.49 -6.55
N ARG A 91 13.25 -9.76 -6.93
CA ARG A 91 14.43 -10.61 -6.74
C ARG A 91 15.65 -10.10 -7.49
N LEU A 92 15.49 -9.67 -8.75
CA LEU A 92 16.58 -9.21 -9.61
C LEU A 92 17.06 -7.80 -9.26
N THR A 93 16.12 -6.90 -8.97
CA THR A 93 16.44 -5.48 -8.72
C THR A 93 16.82 -5.19 -7.27
N LYS A 94 16.45 -6.07 -6.33
CA LYS A 94 16.60 -5.90 -4.87
C LYS A 94 15.98 -4.60 -4.35
N VAL A 95 14.97 -4.07 -5.05
CA VAL A 95 14.25 -2.87 -4.65
C VAL A 95 13.27 -3.22 -3.53
N ASN A 96 13.20 -2.38 -2.50
CA ASN A 96 12.19 -2.49 -1.44
C ASN A 96 10.86 -1.96 -1.96
N LEU A 97 9.78 -2.76 -1.87
CA LEU A 97 8.45 -2.38 -2.33
C LEU A 97 7.91 -1.10 -1.68
N ASN A 98 8.31 -0.80 -0.44
CA ASN A 98 7.91 0.44 0.24
C ASN A 98 8.46 1.70 -0.43
N ASP A 99 9.63 1.59 -1.06
CA ASP A 99 10.29 2.70 -1.73
C ASP A 99 9.76 2.91 -3.15
N VAL A 100 9.01 1.93 -3.70
CA VAL A 100 8.47 2.00 -5.05
C VAL A 100 7.34 3.00 -5.09
N CYS A 101 7.63 4.14 -5.69
CA CYS A 101 6.65 5.14 -6.06
C CYS A 101 7.01 5.77 -7.40
N GLU A 102 5.97 6.12 -8.14
CA GLU A 102 6.02 6.92 -9.34
C GLU A 102 5.10 8.13 -9.14
N ILE A 103 5.65 9.33 -9.29
CA ILE A 103 4.88 10.55 -9.21
C ILE A 103 4.47 10.89 -10.63
N VAL A 104 3.17 10.83 -10.90
CA VAL A 104 2.60 11.27 -12.17
C VAL A 104 1.99 12.64 -11.93
N GLU A 105 2.55 13.65 -12.59
CA GLU A 105 2.02 15.01 -12.58
C GLU A 105 1.07 15.19 -13.77
N SER A 106 -0.17 15.57 -13.51
CA SER A 106 -1.14 15.98 -14.53
C SER A 106 -1.83 17.26 -14.04
N ASP A 107 -1.73 18.33 -14.83
CA ASP A 107 -2.45 19.60 -14.58
C ASP A 107 -2.24 20.19 -13.17
N GLY A 108 -1.01 20.06 -12.63
CA GLY A 108 -0.66 20.56 -11.29
C GLY A 108 -1.14 19.69 -10.13
N ILE A 109 -1.69 18.50 -10.40
CA ILE A 109 -2.09 17.50 -9.41
C ILE A 109 -1.09 16.34 -9.43
N PHE A 110 -0.66 15.92 -8.25
CA PHE A 110 0.31 14.83 -8.08
C PHE A 110 -0.39 13.53 -7.70
N GLU A 111 -0.29 12.50 -8.54
CA GLU A 111 -0.66 11.14 -8.19
C GLU A 111 0.59 10.39 -7.68
N LYS A 112 0.53 9.84 -6.46
CA LYS A 112 1.58 8.94 -5.96
C LYS A 112 1.19 7.50 -6.29
N ARG A 113 1.58 7.04 -7.48
CA ARG A 113 1.36 5.65 -7.91
C ARG A 113 2.31 4.71 -7.20
N THR A 114 1.76 3.86 -6.35
CA THR A 114 2.47 2.79 -5.64
C THR A 114 1.96 1.43 -6.11
N PRO A 115 2.75 0.36 -5.96
CA PRO A 115 2.30 -1.01 -6.24
C PRO A 115 0.99 -1.35 -5.54
N LEU A 116 0.82 -0.96 -4.28
CA LEU A 116 -0.37 -1.26 -3.50
C LEU A 116 -1.62 -0.54 -4.06
N LEU A 117 -1.48 0.75 -4.42
CA LEU A 117 -2.57 1.52 -5.00
C LEU A 117 -3.00 0.93 -6.35
N ILE A 118 -2.06 0.55 -7.21
CA ILE A 118 -2.36 -0.06 -8.51
C ILE A 118 -3.07 -1.42 -8.31
N ALA A 119 -2.56 -2.28 -7.42
CA ALA A 119 -3.19 -3.56 -7.12
C ALA A 119 -4.61 -3.38 -6.57
N ALA A 120 -4.83 -2.35 -5.76
CA ALA A 120 -6.13 -2.01 -5.21
C ALA A 120 -7.13 -1.50 -6.27
N ILE A 121 -6.68 -0.68 -7.23
CA ILE A 121 -7.50 -0.23 -8.35
C ILE A 121 -7.89 -1.41 -9.25
N LYS A 122 -6.92 -2.30 -9.57
CA LYS A 122 -7.16 -3.46 -10.44
C LYS A 122 -7.93 -4.60 -9.77
N GLY A 123 -8.01 -4.62 -8.44
CA GLY A 123 -8.68 -5.69 -7.70
C GLY A 123 -7.92 -7.01 -7.66
N ASN A 124 -6.59 -6.99 -7.84
CA ASN A 124 -5.79 -8.22 -7.93
C ASN A 124 -5.41 -8.73 -6.53
N SER A 125 -6.31 -9.48 -5.89
CA SER A 125 -6.12 -10.02 -4.53
C SER A 125 -4.82 -10.82 -4.34
N PRO A 126 -4.40 -11.70 -5.27
CA PRO A 126 -3.10 -12.37 -5.17
C PRO A 126 -1.91 -11.41 -5.07
N ILE A 127 -1.88 -10.36 -5.90
CA ILE A 127 -0.82 -9.36 -5.87
C ILE A 127 -0.93 -8.48 -4.62
N THR A 128 -2.12 -8.04 -4.25
CA THR A 128 -2.33 -7.26 -3.01
C THR A 128 -1.80 -8.03 -1.80
N LYS A 129 -2.14 -9.32 -1.69
CA LYS A 129 -1.64 -10.18 -0.61
C LYS A 129 -0.13 -10.28 -0.64
N PHE A 130 0.47 -10.54 -1.80
CA PHE A 130 1.92 -10.60 -1.94
C PHE A 130 2.60 -9.29 -1.51
N ILE A 131 2.05 -8.12 -1.87
CA ILE A 131 2.57 -6.81 -1.48
C ILE A 131 2.46 -6.60 0.04
N ILE A 132 1.32 -6.94 0.64
CA ILE A 132 1.11 -6.85 2.09
C ILE A 132 2.06 -7.77 2.85
N ASP A 133 2.28 -8.99 2.36
CA ASP A 133 3.23 -9.95 2.93
C ASP A 133 4.69 -9.44 2.89
N HIS A 134 4.99 -8.46 2.03
CA HIS A 134 6.27 -7.74 1.99
C HIS A 134 6.31 -6.52 2.94
N ASN A 135 5.38 -6.42 3.89
CA ASN A 135 5.31 -5.36 4.91
C ASN A 135 5.17 -3.96 4.29
N VAL A 136 4.41 -3.84 3.20
CA VAL A 136 4.05 -2.53 2.65
C VAL A 136 3.00 -1.88 3.54
N ASP A 137 3.18 -0.59 3.83
CA ASP A 137 2.18 0.18 4.55
C ASP A 137 0.85 0.18 3.80
N ALA A 138 -0.23 -0.18 4.50
CA ALA A 138 -1.56 -0.40 3.92
C ALA A 138 -2.19 0.89 3.36
N ASP A 139 -1.72 2.05 3.83
CA ASP A 139 -2.12 3.37 3.35
C ASP A 139 -1.09 3.96 2.34
N ASN A 140 -0.13 3.16 1.85
CA ASN A 140 0.91 3.66 0.94
C ASN A 140 0.37 3.95 -0.46
N GLY A 141 0.25 5.23 -0.78
CA GLY A 141 -0.16 5.72 -2.10
C GLY A 141 -1.49 6.46 -2.03
N LEU A 142 -1.62 7.49 -2.84
CA LEU A 142 -2.85 8.29 -2.94
C LEU A 142 -3.10 8.59 -4.42
N THR A 143 -4.36 8.52 -4.83
CA THR A 143 -4.75 9.00 -6.16
C THR A 143 -4.66 10.52 -6.22
N LYS A 144 -4.79 11.07 -7.43
CA LYS A 144 -4.92 12.51 -7.68
C LYS A 144 -6.06 13.19 -6.89
N ASP A 145 -7.11 12.45 -6.55
CA ASP A 145 -8.26 12.93 -5.77
C ASP A 145 -8.08 12.68 -4.26
N GLY A 146 -6.91 12.19 -3.85
CA GLY A 146 -6.60 11.87 -2.47
C GLY A 146 -7.21 10.55 -1.98
N ASN A 147 -7.67 9.66 -2.88
CA ASN A 147 -8.21 8.36 -2.46
C ASN A 147 -7.08 7.41 -2.02
N SER A 148 -7.28 6.75 -0.87
CA SER A 148 -6.38 5.70 -0.37
C SER A 148 -6.58 4.37 -1.13
N PRO A 149 -5.66 3.40 -1.00
CA PRO A 149 -5.81 2.08 -1.64
C PRO A 149 -7.12 1.40 -1.23
N ILE A 150 -7.51 1.46 0.05
CA ILE A 150 -8.79 0.90 0.51
C ILE A 150 -9.98 1.67 -0.06
N GLY A 151 -9.88 3.00 -0.22
CA GLY A 151 -10.91 3.81 -0.88
C GLY A 151 -11.15 3.39 -2.32
N MET A 152 -10.08 3.17 -3.09
CA MET A 152 -10.19 2.72 -4.49
C MET A 152 -10.72 1.29 -4.59
N ALA A 153 -10.23 0.36 -3.76
CA ALA A 153 -10.75 -1.00 -3.72
C ALA A 153 -12.25 -1.01 -3.33
N ALA A 154 -12.65 -0.11 -2.43
CA ALA A 154 -14.03 0.00 -1.99
C ALA A 154 -14.96 0.60 -3.04
N ALA A 155 -14.52 1.64 -3.76
CA ALA A 155 -15.25 2.24 -4.88
C ALA A 155 -15.53 1.21 -6.00
N TYR A 156 -14.52 0.40 -6.35
CA TYR A 156 -14.67 -0.62 -7.40
C TYR A 156 -15.30 -1.94 -6.92
N GLY A 157 -15.53 -2.11 -5.62
CA GLY A 157 -16.22 -3.29 -5.09
C GLY A 157 -15.33 -4.52 -4.89
N HIS A 158 -14.01 -4.34 -4.83
CA HIS A 158 -13.03 -5.42 -4.71
C HIS A 158 -12.99 -5.98 -3.28
N PHE A 159 -14.00 -6.77 -2.93
CA PHE A 159 -14.22 -7.29 -1.57
C PHE A 159 -12.98 -7.94 -0.95
N ASP A 160 -12.33 -8.86 -1.67
CA ASP A 160 -11.17 -9.60 -1.15
C ASP A 160 -9.98 -8.68 -0.90
N VAL A 161 -9.77 -7.67 -1.74
CA VAL A 161 -8.72 -6.67 -1.57
C VAL A 161 -9.03 -5.78 -0.36
N VAL A 162 -10.28 -5.36 -0.18
CA VAL A 162 -10.69 -4.59 1.00
C VAL A 162 -10.45 -5.40 2.28
N ASP A 163 -10.81 -6.68 2.30
CA ASP A 163 -10.57 -7.56 3.46
C ASP A 163 -9.07 -7.70 3.78
N LEU A 164 -8.23 -7.88 2.76
CA LEU A 164 -6.77 -7.92 2.91
C LEU A 164 -6.22 -6.61 3.48
N LEU A 165 -6.65 -5.46 2.95
CA LEU A 165 -6.22 -4.13 3.42
C LEU A 165 -6.67 -3.84 4.85
N LEU A 166 -7.90 -4.22 5.20
CA LEU A 166 -8.41 -4.16 6.58
C LEU A 166 -7.60 -5.06 7.52
N GLY A 167 -7.27 -6.27 7.06
CA GLY A 167 -6.39 -7.20 7.75
C GLY A 167 -4.98 -6.64 7.96
N ALA A 168 -4.48 -5.84 7.02
CA ALA A 168 -3.19 -5.14 7.11
C ALA A 168 -3.23 -3.90 8.01
N GLY A 169 -4.42 -3.37 8.32
CA GLY A 169 -4.61 -2.21 9.19
C GLY A 169 -4.77 -0.88 8.47
N ALA A 170 -5.27 -0.90 7.22
CA ALA A 170 -5.59 0.32 6.47
C ALA A 170 -6.57 1.24 7.21
N ASN A 171 -6.41 2.55 7.00
CA ASN A 171 -7.28 3.55 7.61
C ASN A 171 -8.65 3.62 6.91
N ILE A 172 -9.66 3.03 7.55
CA ILE A 172 -11.05 3.01 7.08
C ILE A 172 -11.75 4.37 7.13
N PHE A 173 -11.18 5.34 7.85
CA PHE A 173 -11.71 6.69 8.02
C PHE A 173 -10.93 7.74 7.21
N HIS A 174 -9.99 7.31 6.36
CA HIS A 174 -9.28 8.22 5.47
C HIS A 174 -10.29 9.01 4.64
N ARG A 175 -10.08 10.31 4.48
CA ARG A 175 -10.92 11.18 3.66
C ARG A 175 -10.15 11.65 2.44
N ASN A 176 -10.76 11.50 1.27
CA ASN A 176 -10.22 12.04 0.04
C ASN A 176 -10.40 13.58 -0.02
N PHE A 177 -10.03 14.22 -1.12
CA PHE A 177 -10.12 15.68 -1.25
C PHE A 177 -11.57 16.22 -1.29
N ASP A 178 -12.53 15.38 -1.69
CA ASP A 178 -13.96 15.68 -1.64
C ASP A 178 -14.55 15.45 -0.24
N GLY A 179 -13.76 14.89 0.69
CA GLY A 179 -14.16 14.59 2.06
C GLY A 179 -14.79 13.21 2.25
N ASP A 180 -14.86 12.39 1.20
CA ASP A 180 -15.45 11.07 1.22
C ASP A 180 -14.53 10.03 1.85
N THR A 181 -15.12 9.17 2.67
CA THR A 181 -14.50 7.97 3.25
C THR A 181 -14.62 6.76 2.32
N PRO A 182 -13.80 5.71 2.49
CA PRO A 182 -13.96 4.44 1.78
C PRO A 182 -15.38 3.86 1.83
N GLU A 183 -16.11 4.03 2.95
CA GLU A 183 -17.50 3.59 3.05
C GLU A 183 -18.44 4.45 2.20
N GLU A 184 -18.27 5.77 2.20
CA GLU A 184 -19.05 6.70 1.38
C GLU A 184 -18.81 6.46 -0.11
N LEU A 185 -17.56 6.25 -0.53
CA LEU A 185 -17.22 5.84 -1.89
C LEU A 185 -17.90 4.52 -2.27
N ALA A 186 -17.81 3.49 -1.42
CA ALA A 186 -18.50 2.22 -1.68
C ALA A 186 -20.03 2.38 -1.80
N ASN A 187 -20.64 3.29 -1.02
CA ASN A 187 -22.07 3.60 -1.15
C ASN A 187 -22.38 4.33 -2.46
N LEU A 188 -21.57 5.33 -2.82
CA LEU A 188 -21.73 6.13 -4.05
C LEU A 188 -21.72 5.24 -5.29
N TYR A 189 -20.82 4.25 -5.33
CA TYR A 189 -20.70 3.29 -6.43
C TYR A 189 -21.56 2.03 -6.26
N GLY A 190 -22.44 1.97 -5.25
CA GLY A 190 -23.41 0.88 -5.09
C GLY A 190 -22.85 -0.45 -4.59
N GLN A 191 -21.66 -0.48 -4.00
CA GLN A 191 -20.92 -1.67 -3.59
C GLN A 191 -21.39 -2.23 -2.24
N ARG A 192 -22.64 -2.71 -2.20
CA ARG A 192 -23.33 -3.14 -0.97
C ARG A 192 -22.55 -4.15 -0.12
N ARG A 193 -21.86 -5.10 -0.76
CA ARG A 193 -21.07 -6.13 -0.05
C ARG A 193 -19.87 -5.52 0.69
N VAL A 194 -19.20 -4.56 0.07
CA VAL A 194 -18.06 -3.86 0.68
C VAL A 194 -18.53 -2.94 1.80
N VAL A 195 -19.64 -2.22 1.62
CA VAL A 195 -20.23 -1.38 2.68
C VAL A 195 -20.53 -2.21 3.93
N ALA A 196 -21.10 -3.41 3.77
CA ALA A 196 -21.36 -4.31 4.88
C ALA A 196 -20.07 -4.75 5.59
N LEU A 197 -19.00 -5.02 4.85
CA LEU A 197 -17.68 -5.36 5.39
C LEU A 197 -17.09 -4.19 6.19
N LEU A 198 -17.04 -2.99 5.61
CA LEU A 198 -16.51 -1.79 6.25
C LEU A 198 -17.27 -1.46 7.55
N ARG A 199 -18.60 -1.49 7.52
CA ARG A 199 -19.44 -1.27 8.73
C ARG A 199 -19.19 -2.31 9.83
N ARG A 200 -18.96 -3.57 9.45
CA ARG A 200 -18.63 -4.62 10.42
C ARG A 200 -17.31 -4.32 11.11
N HIS A 201 -16.31 -3.85 10.37
CA HIS A 201 -15.01 -3.42 10.92
C HIS A 201 -15.11 -2.15 11.77
N HIS A 202 -15.94 -1.17 11.38
CA HIS A 202 -16.22 0.04 12.17
C HIS A 202 -16.76 -0.31 13.57
N ARG A 203 -17.75 -1.21 13.64
CA ARG A 203 -18.40 -1.61 14.90
C ARG A 203 -17.51 -2.47 15.80
N SER A 204 -16.52 -3.16 15.23
CA SER A 204 -15.66 -4.08 15.98
C SER A 204 -14.58 -3.37 16.80
N GLY A 205 -14.38 -2.05 16.67
CA GLY A 205 -13.40 -1.27 17.45
C GLY A 205 -11.93 -1.72 17.31
N SER A 206 -11.64 -2.62 16.36
CA SER A 206 -10.35 -3.33 16.25
C SER A 206 -9.24 -2.52 15.57
N VAL A 207 -9.57 -1.29 15.16
CA VAL A 207 -8.78 -0.43 14.25
C VAL A 207 -7.41 -0.05 14.82
N GLN A 208 -7.27 0.07 16.15
CA GLN A 208 -5.96 0.36 16.77
C GLN A 208 -5.16 -0.87 17.17
N THR A 209 -5.82 -1.99 17.49
CA THR A 209 -5.13 -3.20 17.98
C THR A 209 -4.43 -3.96 16.85
N ASN A 210 -4.95 -3.90 15.63
CA ASN A 210 -4.38 -4.61 14.50
C ASN A 210 -3.14 -3.92 13.92
N SER A 211 -3.07 -2.57 13.90
CA SER A 211 -1.85 -1.86 13.49
C SER A 211 -0.64 -2.18 14.39
N LEU A 212 -0.85 -2.26 15.71
CA LEU A 212 0.18 -2.68 16.67
C LEU A 212 0.48 -4.18 16.60
N ARG A 213 -0.54 -5.04 16.54
CA ARG A 213 -0.38 -6.50 16.44
C ARG A 213 0.33 -6.91 15.14
N ASN A 214 0.01 -6.23 14.04
CA ASN A 214 0.66 -6.41 12.75
C ASN A 214 2.06 -5.82 12.77
N ARG A 215 2.31 -4.60 13.30
CA ARG A 215 3.69 -4.12 13.52
C ARG A 215 4.52 -5.10 14.34
N ILE A 216 3.95 -5.70 15.39
CA ILE A 216 4.63 -6.73 16.19
C ILE A 216 4.86 -8.01 15.37
N GLN A 217 3.90 -8.44 14.55
CA GLN A 217 4.05 -9.62 13.68
C GLN A 217 5.06 -9.38 12.54
N CYS A 218 5.02 -8.22 11.89
CA CYS A 218 5.99 -7.74 10.92
C CYS A 218 7.39 -7.63 11.54
N LEU A 219 7.53 -7.09 12.75
CA LEU A 219 8.81 -7.07 13.48
C LEU A 219 9.30 -8.48 13.82
N ARG A 220 8.41 -9.43 14.15
CA ARG A 220 8.77 -10.84 14.37
C ARG A 220 9.23 -11.53 13.09
N GLN A 221 8.56 -11.29 11.96
CA GLN A 221 8.92 -11.85 10.67
C GLN A 221 10.21 -11.23 10.11
N ALA A 222 10.39 -9.92 10.24
CA ALA A 222 11.64 -9.24 9.92
C ALA A 222 12.80 -9.77 10.78
N LYS A 223 12.55 -10.01 12.08
CA LYS A 223 13.52 -10.63 12.98
C LYS A 223 13.82 -12.09 12.62
N ALA A 224 12.87 -12.83 12.03
CA ALA A 224 13.08 -14.18 11.52
C ALA A 224 13.93 -14.18 10.24
N TYR A 225 13.73 -13.21 9.33
CA TYR A 225 14.56 -13.03 8.13
C TYR A 225 15.98 -12.53 8.44
N HIS A 226 16.16 -11.72 9.49
CA HIS A 226 17.47 -11.29 9.99
C HIS A 226 18.13 -12.28 10.97
N SER A 227 17.52 -13.44 11.22
CA SER A 227 18.07 -14.46 12.11
C SER A 227 19.06 -15.39 11.41
N PHE A 228 20.10 -14.82 10.78
CA PHE A 228 21.41 -15.45 10.50
C PHE A 228 22.37 -14.34 9.99
N PRO A 229 23.51 -13.99 10.63
CA PRO A 229 23.96 -14.10 12.03
C PRO A 229 24.18 -12.73 12.75
N VAL A 230 23.99 -12.76 14.08
CA VAL A 230 24.62 -12.03 15.22
C VAL A 230 25.48 -10.76 14.99
N GLN A 231 25.13 -9.62 15.63
CA GLN A 231 26.06 -8.78 16.44
C GLN A 231 25.48 -7.59 17.24
N GLU A 232 24.24 -7.12 17.04
CA GLU A 232 23.79 -5.86 17.71
C GLU A 232 22.89 -6.03 18.95
N ARG A 233 22.95 -7.16 19.67
CA ARG A 233 22.12 -7.34 20.89
C ARG A 233 22.64 -6.60 22.13
N ASP A 234 23.86 -6.09 22.11
CA ASP A 234 24.51 -5.58 23.33
C ASP A 234 24.34 -4.05 23.54
N ALA A 235 23.62 -3.34 22.66
CA ALA A 235 23.45 -1.88 22.75
C ALA A 235 22.02 -1.41 23.09
N VAL A 236 21.02 -2.31 23.12
CA VAL A 236 19.63 -1.93 23.38
C VAL A 236 19.28 -2.17 24.84
N ASP A 237 19.22 -1.10 25.63
CA ASP A 237 18.75 -1.16 27.02
C ASP A 237 17.24 -1.37 27.07
N TYR A 238 16.86 -2.65 27.07
CA TYR A 238 15.48 -3.12 27.16
C TYR A 238 14.78 -2.65 28.44
N ASN A 239 15.50 -2.40 29.53
CA ASN A 239 14.90 -1.93 30.78
C ASN A 239 14.39 -0.49 30.66
N THR A 240 15.14 0.37 29.97
CA THR A 240 14.74 1.76 29.69
C THR A 240 13.51 1.81 28.77
N ILE A 241 13.40 0.89 27.81
CA ILE A 241 12.25 0.80 26.91
C ILE A 241 11.00 0.31 27.66
N GLU A 242 11.11 -0.74 28.47
CA GLU A 242 10.01 -1.25 29.29
C GLU A 242 9.51 -0.21 30.31
N GLN A 243 10.41 0.55 30.94
CA GLN A 243 10.04 1.67 31.81
C GLN A 243 9.28 2.77 31.07
N ARG A 244 9.69 3.11 29.85
CA ARG A 244 8.97 4.10 29.01
C ARG A 244 7.58 3.61 28.62
N ILE A 245 7.44 2.33 28.27
CA ILE A 245 6.14 1.74 27.94
C ILE A 245 5.22 1.73 29.18
N SER A 246 5.75 1.37 30.35
CA SER A 246 5.00 1.42 31.62
C SER A 246 4.52 2.85 31.95
N ASN A 247 5.40 3.84 31.82
CA ASN A 247 5.06 5.25 32.05
C ASN A 247 4.03 5.80 31.05
N LEU A 248 4.08 5.37 29.79
CA LEU A 248 3.10 5.75 28.77
C LEU A 248 1.73 5.13 29.05
N LYS A 249 1.68 3.87 29.50
CA LYS A 249 0.45 3.21 29.93
C LYS A 249 -0.18 3.91 31.13
N ALA A 250 0.63 4.29 32.13
CA ALA A 250 0.15 5.02 33.30
C ALA A 250 -0.38 6.43 32.95
N ARG A 251 0.24 7.13 31.99
CA ARG A 251 -0.28 8.42 31.51
C ARG A 251 -1.61 8.26 30.75
N ALA A 252 -1.73 7.22 29.94
CA ALA A 252 -2.95 6.92 29.20
C ALA A 252 -4.13 6.56 30.13
N SER A 253 -3.87 5.83 31.22
CA SER A 253 -4.90 5.53 32.23
C SER A 253 -5.34 6.77 33.00
N VAL A 254 -4.41 7.66 33.37
CA VAL A 254 -4.73 8.93 34.06
C VAL A 254 -5.54 9.88 33.16
N SER A 255 -5.26 9.92 31.85
CA SER A 255 -6.08 10.68 30.91
C SER A 255 -7.47 10.07 30.72
N SER A 256 -7.61 8.75 30.80
CA SER A 256 -8.92 8.07 30.77
C SER A 256 -9.75 8.36 32.03
N GLU A 257 -9.12 8.44 33.21
CA GLU A 257 -9.79 8.81 34.47
C GLU A 257 -10.21 10.29 34.50
N ARG A 258 -9.38 11.21 33.99
CA ARG A 258 -9.75 12.64 33.88
C ARG A 258 -10.94 12.89 32.95
N ILE A 259 -11.08 12.11 31.88
CA ILE A 259 -12.25 12.19 30.98
C ILE A 259 -13.52 11.66 31.68
N SER A 260 -13.40 10.71 32.61
CA SER A 260 -14.52 10.21 33.41
C SER A 260 -14.99 11.17 34.52
N MET A 261 -14.08 11.98 35.10
CA MET A 261 -14.45 12.99 36.12
C MET A 261 -15.15 14.23 35.55
N VAL A 262 -14.98 14.54 34.27
CA VAL A 262 -15.66 15.67 33.60
C VAL A 262 -17.10 15.31 33.20
N THR A 263 -17.48 14.02 33.23
CA THR A 263 -18.79 13.55 32.76
C THR A 263 -19.76 13.12 33.88
N THR A 264 -19.41 13.27 35.15
CA THR A 264 -20.38 13.05 36.26
C THR A 264 -21.20 14.32 36.54
N PRO A 265 -22.54 14.29 36.45
CA PRO A 265 -23.37 15.46 36.74
C PRO A 265 -23.38 15.72 38.25
N THR A 266 -23.00 16.92 38.65
CA THR A 266 -23.13 17.40 40.03
C THR A 266 -24.60 17.54 40.40
N ASN A 267 -25.13 16.52 41.09
CA ASN A 267 -26.35 16.64 41.88
C ASN A 267 -26.03 17.50 43.10
N THR A 268 -26.50 18.76 43.11
CA THR A 268 -26.62 19.56 44.34
C THR A 268 -28.10 19.75 44.64
N SER A 269 -28.59 18.99 45.62
CA SER A 269 -29.89 19.21 46.28
C SER A 269 -29.66 19.82 47.66
N SER A 270 -30.16 21.04 47.86
CA SER A 270 -30.65 21.63 49.14
C SER A 270 -30.74 23.14 48.90
N SER A 271 -31.91 23.81 48.86
CA SER A 271 -32.97 23.98 49.85
C SER A 271 -33.12 25.48 50.11
N SER A 272 -34.35 25.98 50.07
CA SER A 272 -34.84 27.28 50.56
C SER A 272 -34.26 28.56 49.94
N GLU A 273 -35.05 29.23 49.10
CA GLU A 273 -35.39 30.66 49.20
C GLU A 273 -36.38 31.05 48.08
N ASP A 274 -37.59 30.47 48.14
CA ASP A 274 -38.77 30.98 47.43
C ASP A 274 -39.61 31.78 48.43
N ASP A 275 -39.30 33.06 48.59
CA ASP A 275 -40.22 34.08 49.12
C ASP A 275 -39.50 35.44 49.12
N ARG A 276 -39.57 36.20 48.00
CA ARG A 276 -39.46 37.69 48.02
C ARG A 276 -39.69 38.45 46.71
N PHE A 277 -40.55 38.00 45.79
CA PHE A 277 -41.02 38.88 44.70
C PHE A 277 -42.52 38.74 44.43
N ARG A 278 -43.32 39.20 45.41
CA ARG A 278 -44.66 39.73 45.19
C ARG A 278 -44.87 40.93 46.11
N SER A 279 -44.63 42.15 45.59
CA SER A 279 -45.46 43.35 45.82
C SER A 279 -44.75 44.65 45.39
N PHE A 280 -45.47 45.49 44.63
CA PHE A 280 -45.24 46.91 44.28
C PHE A 280 -44.14 47.18 43.23
N PHE A 281 -44.38 47.74 42.04
CA PHE A 281 -45.49 48.45 41.40
C PHE A 281 -45.63 48.01 39.93
#